data_AF-A0A661GI67-F1
#
_entry.id   AF-A0A661GI67-F1
#
_cell.length_a   1.000
_cell.length_b   1.000
_cell.length_c   1.000
_cell.angle_alpha   90.00
_cell.angle_beta   90.00
_cell.angle_gamma   90.00
#
_symmetry.space_group_name_H-M   'P 1'
#
loop_
_entity.id
_entity.type
_entity.pdbx_description
1 polymer ?
#
loop_
_entity_poly.entity_id
_entity_poly.type
_entity_poly.pdbx_seq_one_letter_code
_entity_poly.pdbx_strand_id
1 'polypeptide(L)'
;MLMSASSRRRFLQRLLQGFMLLPLGLFTTRRAIATNTVDVRFINRALELARIGSARGDGTHYGALVVRADVIVAEGWNRVHLRGDATAHAEVEAIREAARVLGTRDLAGCTLYTNGGRPCRMCEGAAHFADIDRLVYATSADAITDAGRPQLGGC
;
A
#
# COMPACT_ATOMS: atom_id res chain seq x y z
N MET A 1 31.07 30.76 -62.46
CA MET A 1 31.15 31.11 -61.02
C MET A 1 31.44 29.83 -60.24
N LEU A 2 32.72 29.48 -60.07
CA LEU A 2 33.18 28.21 -59.49
C LEU A 2 33.26 28.35 -57.95
N MET A 3 32.39 27.67 -57.22
CA MET A 3 32.42 27.65 -55.76
C MET A 3 33.64 26.88 -55.23
N SER A 4 34.33 27.49 -54.27
CA SER A 4 35.56 27.04 -53.60
C SER A 4 35.45 25.68 -52.87
N ALA A 5 36.53 24.91 -52.92
CA ALA A 5 36.71 23.59 -52.31
C ALA A 5 36.49 23.54 -50.77
N SER A 6 36.50 24.69 -50.08
CA SER A 6 36.24 24.76 -48.64
C SER A 6 34.74 24.72 -48.26
N SER A 7 33.85 24.98 -49.23
CA SER A 7 32.40 24.97 -48.99
C SER A 7 31.79 23.56 -49.09
N ARG A 8 32.38 22.67 -49.91
CA ARG A 8 31.92 21.27 -50.06
C ARG A 8 32.31 20.39 -48.86
N ARG A 9 33.42 20.69 -48.17
CA ARG A 9 33.84 19.97 -46.95
C ARG A 9 32.92 20.22 -45.75
N ARG A 10 32.38 21.43 -45.60
CA ARG A 10 31.45 21.78 -44.51
C ARG A 10 30.05 21.19 -44.67
N PHE A 11 29.63 20.90 -45.90
CA PHE A 11 28.35 20.23 -46.15
C PHE A 11 28.43 18.71 -45.92
N LEU A 12 29.54 18.07 -46.29
CA LEU A 12 29.78 16.64 -46.06
C LEU A 12 30.12 16.30 -44.58
N GLN A 13 30.71 17.22 -43.81
CA GLN A 13 30.99 16.99 -42.38
C GLN A 13 29.74 17.07 -41.48
N ARG A 14 28.63 17.70 -41.92
CA ARG A 14 27.39 17.77 -41.14
C ARG A 14 26.48 16.55 -41.33
N LEU A 15 26.75 15.68 -42.30
CA LEU A 15 26.04 14.42 -42.52
C LEU A 15 26.58 13.25 -41.68
N LEU A 16 27.75 13.41 -41.04
CA LEU A 16 28.42 12.34 -40.27
C LEU A 16 28.53 12.63 -38.76
N GLN A 17 27.90 13.69 -38.24
CA GLN A 17 27.98 14.08 -36.81
C GLN A 17 26.61 14.20 -36.11
N GLY A 18 25.58 13.53 -36.63
CA GLY A 18 24.20 13.59 -36.09
C GLY A 18 23.61 12.25 -35.70
N PHE A 19 24.43 11.25 -35.38
CA PHE A 19 23.96 9.90 -35.01
C PHE A 19 24.71 9.37 -33.79
N MET A 20 24.59 10.08 -32.67
CA MET A 20 24.87 9.50 -31.36
C MET A 20 23.53 9.08 -30.77
N LEU A 21 23.11 7.87 -31.17
CA LEU A 21 22.00 7.14 -30.60
C LEU A 21 22.12 7.18 -29.07
N LEU A 22 21.16 7.81 -28.39
CA LEU A 22 20.96 7.59 -26.97
C LEU A 22 20.87 6.07 -26.72
N PRO A 23 21.53 5.52 -25.70
CA PRO A 23 21.24 4.17 -25.28
C PRO A 23 19.82 4.18 -24.68
N LEU A 24 18.84 3.83 -25.51
CA LEU A 24 17.56 3.25 -25.11
C LEU A 24 17.87 1.93 -24.40
N GLY A 25 18.19 2.00 -23.11
CA GLY A 25 18.73 0.81 -22.45
C GLY A 25 19.09 0.95 -20.99
N LEU A 26 18.28 1.66 -20.20
CA LEU A 26 18.12 1.29 -18.80
C LEU A 26 16.63 1.06 -18.60
N PHE A 27 16.22 -0.14 -19.01
CA PHE A 27 15.08 -0.82 -18.45
C PHE A 27 15.11 -0.54 -16.95
N THR A 28 14.11 0.21 -16.47
CA THR A 28 13.84 0.24 -15.05
C THR A 28 13.57 -1.22 -14.72
N THR A 29 14.52 -1.89 -14.10
CA THR A 29 14.25 -3.18 -13.48
C THR A 29 13.26 -2.80 -12.39
N ARG A 30 11.98 -2.96 -12.72
CA ARG A 30 10.91 -3.03 -11.73
C ARG A 30 11.32 -4.23 -10.90
N ARG A 31 12.13 -3.96 -9.86
CA ARG A 31 12.63 -4.97 -8.94
C ARG A 31 11.35 -5.60 -8.43
N ALA A 32 11.06 -6.82 -8.87
CA ALA A 32 9.95 -7.58 -8.34
C ALA A 32 10.27 -7.71 -6.86
N ILE A 33 9.60 -6.87 -6.05
CA ILE A 33 9.64 -6.96 -4.61
C ILE A 33 9.10 -8.36 -4.35
N ALA A 34 9.96 -9.26 -3.87
CA ALA A 34 9.55 -10.61 -3.49
C ALA A 34 8.38 -10.45 -2.52
N THR A 35 7.17 -10.67 -3.02
CA THR A 35 5.97 -10.39 -2.27
C THR A 35 5.86 -11.49 -1.24
N ASN A 36 5.99 -11.15 0.03
CA ASN A 36 5.92 -12.10 1.12
C ASN A 36 4.58 -12.85 1.01
N THR A 37 4.62 -14.17 0.81
CA THR A 37 3.44 -15.00 0.56
C THR A 37 2.46 -14.95 1.72
N VAL A 38 2.95 -14.70 2.93
CA VAL A 38 2.13 -14.49 4.14
C VAL A 38 1.34 -13.18 4.06
N ASP A 39 1.99 -12.08 3.70
CA ASP A 39 1.34 -10.78 3.59
C ASP A 39 0.26 -10.79 2.50
N VAL A 40 0.53 -11.46 1.37
CA VAL A 40 -0.45 -11.67 0.28
C VAL A 40 -1.69 -12.39 0.79
N ARG A 41 -1.53 -13.45 1.59
CA ARG A 41 -2.66 -14.19 2.18
C ARG A 41 -3.55 -13.28 3.02
N PHE A 42 -2.96 -12.49 3.91
CA PHE A 42 -3.71 -11.60 4.80
C PHE A 42 -4.36 -10.43 4.06
N ILE A 43 -3.67 -9.82 3.09
CA ILE A 43 -4.26 -8.78 2.24
C ILE A 43 -5.44 -9.32 1.42
N ASN A 44 -5.34 -10.54 0.88
CA ASN A 44 -6.45 -11.15 0.16
C ASN A 44 -7.68 -11.35 1.06
N ARG A 45 -7.47 -11.73 2.32
CA ARG A 45 -8.55 -11.84 3.29
C ARG A 45 -9.15 -10.47 3.65
N ALA A 46 -8.34 -9.42 3.79
CA ALA A 46 -8.83 -8.05 3.97
C ALA A 46 -9.69 -7.58 2.77
N LEU A 47 -9.29 -7.92 1.53
CA LEU A 47 -10.08 -7.65 0.32
C LEU A 47 -11.40 -8.41 0.30
N GLU A 48 -11.44 -9.64 0.81
CA GLU A 48 -12.68 -10.42 0.95
C GLU A 48 -13.65 -9.76 1.94
N LEU A 49 -13.15 -9.31 3.10
CA LEU A 49 -13.96 -8.59 4.09
C LEU A 49 -14.55 -7.29 3.51
N ALA A 50 -13.77 -6.54 2.75
CA ALA A 50 -14.25 -5.35 2.05
C ALA A 50 -15.42 -5.68 1.10
N ARG A 51 -15.35 -6.81 0.37
CA ARG A 51 -16.44 -7.27 -0.51
C ARG A 51 -17.67 -7.70 0.29
N ILE A 52 -17.49 -8.41 1.40
CA ILE A 52 -18.60 -8.85 2.27
C ILE A 52 -19.34 -7.63 2.83
N GLY A 53 -18.61 -6.66 3.40
CA GLY A 53 -19.21 -5.45 3.96
C GLY A 53 -19.97 -4.63 2.92
N SER A 54 -19.38 -4.47 1.73
CA SER A 54 -20.02 -3.79 0.61
C SER A 54 -21.29 -4.51 0.13
N ALA A 55 -21.24 -5.83 -0.06
CA ALA A 55 -22.39 -6.63 -0.51
C ALA A 55 -23.56 -6.61 0.48
N ARG A 56 -23.28 -6.40 1.78
CA ARG A 56 -24.30 -6.26 2.83
C ARG A 56 -24.84 -4.84 2.97
N GLY A 57 -24.20 -3.86 2.34
CA GLY A 57 -24.53 -2.44 2.52
C GLY A 57 -24.05 -1.88 3.87
N ASP A 58 -23.13 -2.55 4.55
CA ASP A 58 -22.67 -2.15 5.89
C ASP A 58 -21.79 -0.88 5.85
N GLY A 59 -21.07 -0.67 4.74
CA GLY A 59 -20.09 0.39 4.58
C GLY A 59 -19.34 0.34 3.26
N THR A 60 -18.29 1.17 3.15
CA THR A 60 -17.45 1.28 1.94
C THR A 60 -16.47 0.10 1.79
N HIS A 61 -15.77 0.02 0.65
CA HIS A 61 -14.90 -1.10 0.23
C HIS A 61 -13.58 -1.23 1.02
N TYR A 62 -13.64 -1.21 2.36
CA TYR A 62 -12.48 -1.36 3.24
C TYR A 62 -12.66 -2.52 4.22
N GLY A 63 -11.60 -3.30 4.36
CA GLY A 63 -11.45 -4.45 5.24
C GLY A 63 -10.05 -4.45 5.86
N ALA A 64 -9.95 -4.94 7.09
CA ALA A 64 -8.71 -4.98 7.85
C ALA A 64 -8.64 -6.20 8.77
N LEU A 65 -7.42 -6.57 9.14
CA LEU A 65 -7.13 -7.70 10.01
C LEU A 65 -6.08 -7.31 11.06
N VAL A 66 -6.21 -7.85 12.26
CA VAL A 66 -5.13 -7.89 13.23
C VAL A 66 -4.63 -9.32 13.32
N VAL A 67 -3.32 -9.51 13.14
CA VAL A 67 -2.65 -10.82 13.11
C VAL A 67 -1.56 -10.84 14.17
N ARG A 68 -1.42 -11.94 14.90
CA ARG A 68 -0.32 -12.19 15.85
C ARG A 68 0.26 -13.57 15.57
N ALA A 69 1.57 -13.67 15.38
CA ALA A 69 2.27 -14.92 15.07
C ALA A 69 1.59 -15.73 13.93
N ASP A 70 1.30 -15.07 12.81
CA ASP A 70 0.60 -15.64 11.64
C ASP A 70 -0.82 -16.18 11.87
N VAL A 71 -1.42 -15.87 13.02
CA VAL A 71 -2.82 -16.19 13.33
C VAL A 71 -3.66 -14.92 13.30
N ILE A 72 -4.79 -14.95 12.60
CA ILE A 72 -5.77 -13.86 12.61
C ILE A 72 -6.40 -13.81 14.00
N VAL A 73 -6.20 -12.69 14.70
CA VAL A 73 -6.81 -12.41 16.01
C VAL A 73 -8.19 -11.79 15.82
N ALA A 74 -8.31 -10.88 14.85
CA ALA A 74 -9.57 -10.17 14.59
C ALA A 74 -9.69 -9.72 13.13
N GLU A 75 -10.94 -9.56 12.72
CA GLU A 75 -11.35 -9.12 11.40
C GLU A 75 -12.25 -7.88 11.51
N GLY A 76 -12.07 -6.91 10.61
CA GLY A 76 -12.87 -5.70 10.56
C GLY A 76 -13.19 -5.29 9.13
N TRP A 77 -14.32 -4.60 8.96
CA TRP A 77 -14.67 -3.89 7.72
C TRP A 77 -15.33 -2.57 8.07
N ASN A 78 -15.41 -1.67 7.09
CA ASN A 78 -16.07 -0.39 7.29
C ASN A 78 -17.55 -0.60 7.65
N ARG A 79 -17.98 0.00 8.76
CA ARG A 79 -19.36 -0.06 9.27
C ARG A 79 -19.91 1.32 9.62
N VAL A 80 -19.37 2.38 9.01
CA VAL A 80 -19.73 3.77 9.33
C VAL A 80 -21.23 4.00 9.19
N HIS A 81 -21.81 3.55 8.08
CA HIS A 81 -23.24 3.70 7.82
C HIS A 81 -24.07 2.77 8.71
N LEU A 82 -23.65 1.51 8.87
CA LEU A 82 -24.36 0.53 9.69
C LEU A 82 -24.45 0.94 11.17
N ARG A 83 -23.36 1.46 11.74
CA ARG A 83 -23.29 1.83 13.17
C ARG A 83 -23.71 3.27 13.44
N GLY A 84 -23.80 4.13 12.42
CA GLY A 84 -23.90 5.58 12.61
C GLY A 84 -22.70 6.17 13.35
N ASP A 85 -21.53 5.52 13.24
CA ASP A 85 -20.28 5.88 13.92
C ASP A 85 -19.24 6.27 12.87
N ALA A 86 -18.88 7.55 12.82
CA ALA A 86 -17.87 8.08 11.90
C ALA A 86 -16.48 7.44 12.11
N THR A 87 -16.23 6.84 13.26
CA THR A 87 -14.96 6.17 13.59
C THR A 87 -14.93 4.69 13.23
N ALA A 88 -16.05 4.08 12.81
CA ALA A 88 -16.18 2.67 12.49
C ALA A 88 -15.54 2.28 11.13
N HIS A 89 -14.30 2.72 10.94
CA HIS A 89 -13.43 2.29 9.85
C HIS A 89 -12.98 0.85 10.05
N ALA A 90 -12.58 0.18 8.96
CA ALA A 90 -12.19 -1.23 9.00
C ALA A 90 -11.05 -1.49 10.00
N GLU A 91 -10.02 -0.63 10.00
CA GLU A 91 -8.87 -0.76 10.89
C GLU A 91 -9.26 -0.56 12.35
N VAL A 92 -10.12 0.43 12.63
CA VAL A 92 -10.59 0.71 13.99
C VAL A 92 -11.45 -0.43 14.52
N GLU A 93 -12.35 -0.98 13.70
CA GLU A 93 -13.16 -2.14 14.08
C GLU A 93 -12.30 -3.39 14.32
N ALA A 94 -11.28 -3.63 13.49
CA ALA A 94 -10.36 -4.75 13.68
C ALA A 94 -9.52 -4.60 14.97
N ILE A 95 -9.04 -3.38 15.28
CA ILE A 95 -8.31 -3.07 16.52
C ILE A 95 -9.21 -3.27 17.74
N ARG A 96 -10.44 -2.73 17.71
CA ARG A 96 -11.43 -2.88 18.80
C ARG A 96 -11.72 -4.35 19.08
N GLU A 97 -11.94 -5.13 18.02
CA GLU A 97 -12.23 -6.55 18.14
C GLU A 97 -11.00 -7.34 18.63
N ALA A 98 -9.79 -7.03 18.16
CA ALA A 98 -8.57 -7.65 18.65
C ALA A 98 -8.37 -7.40 20.14
N ALA A 99 -8.59 -6.17 20.59
CA ALA A 99 -8.47 -5.81 21.99
C ALA A 99 -9.50 -6.55 22.86
N ARG A 100 -10.73 -6.72 22.35
CA ARG A 100 -11.79 -7.50 23.00
C ARG A 100 -11.42 -8.98 23.11
N VAL A 101 -10.92 -9.59 22.02
CA VAL A 101 -10.53 -11.01 21.96
C VAL A 101 -9.35 -11.30 22.89
N LEU A 102 -8.35 -10.42 22.93
CA LEU A 102 -7.15 -10.59 23.76
C LEU A 102 -7.33 -10.10 25.20
N GLY A 103 -8.43 -9.42 25.51
CA GLY A 103 -8.69 -8.85 26.84
C GLY A 103 -7.73 -7.71 27.22
N THR A 104 -7.12 -7.05 26.24
CA THR A 104 -6.15 -5.96 26.46
C THR A 104 -6.18 -4.94 25.33
N ARG A 105 -5.92 -3.67 25.64
CA ARG A 105 -5.73 -2.62 24.62
C ARG A 105 -4.33 -2.63 23.98
N ASP A 106 -3.39 -3.34 24.60
CA ASP A 106 -2.02 -3.46 24.14
C ASP A 106 -1.91 -4.61 23.13
N LEU A 107 -1.68 -4.23 21.88
CA LEU A 107 -1.56 -5.11 20.73
C LEU A 107 -0.11 -5.22 20.25
N ALA A 108 0.88 -5.02 21.13
CA ALA A 108 2.27 -5.32 20.83
C ALA A 108 2.45 -6.74 20.28
N GLY A 109 3.37 -6.93 19.34
CA GLY A 109 3.56 -8.17 18.59
C GLY A 109 2.49 -8.44 17.51
N CYS A 110 1.50 -7.57 17.33
CA CYS A 110 0.52 -7.69 16.25
C CYS A 110 0.95 -6.94 14.98
N THR A 111 0.45 -7.43 13.84
CA THR A 111 0.47 -6.73 12.55
C THR A 111 -0.96 -6.36 12.15
N LEU A 112 -1.15 -5.11 11.72
CA LEU A 112 -2.38 -4.64 11.09
C LEU A 112 -2.25 -4.75 9.56
N TYR A 113 -3.19 -5.45 8.93
CA TYR A 113 -3.34 -5.51 7.47
C TYR A 113 -4.58 -4.74 7.05
N THR A 114 -4.50 -3.97 5.96
CA THR A 114 -5.66 -3.22 5.43
C THR A 114 -5.60 -3.09 3.90
N ASN A 115 -6.76 -3.00 3.24
CA ASN A 115 -6.84 -2.75 1.80
C ASN A 115 -7.11 -1.26 1.48
N GLY A 116 -6.91 -0.87 0.23
CA GLY A 116 -7.29 0.46 -0.26
C GLY A 116 -6.23 1.54 -0.08
N GLY A 117 -4.98 1.15 0.18
CA GLY A 117 -3.86 2.07 0.37
C GLY A 117 -3.54 2.36 1.83
N ARG A 118 -2.70 3.37 2.07
CA ARG A 118 -2.25 3.71 3.42
C ARG A 118 -3.44 4.19 4.26
N PRO A 119 -3.63 3.69 5.50
CA PRO A 119 -4.72 4.10 6.38
C PRO A 119 -4.79 5.62 6.56
N CYS A 120 -6.01 6.13 6.81
CA CYS A 120 -6.19 7.52 7.18
C CYS A 120 -5.52 7.82 8.54
N ARG A 121 -5.29 9.11 8.82
CA ARG A 121 -4.61 9.55 10.05
C ARG A 121 -5.25 9.04 11.34
N MET A 122 -6.59 8.96 11.36
CA MET A 122 -7.31 8.39 12.50
C MET A 122 -6.96 6.91 12.72
N CYS A 123 -7.03 6.09 11.68
CA CYS A 123 -6.76 4.66 11.77
C CYS A 123 -5.30 4.36 12.13
N GLU A 124 -4.37 5.11 11.54
CA GLU A 124 -2.95 4.96 11.87
C GLU A 124 -2.64 5.41 13.30
N GLY A 125 -3.26 6.50 13.77
CA GLY A 125 -3.18 6.91 15.16
C GLY A 125 -3.76 5.86 16.11
N ALA A 126 -4.90 5.25 15.77
CA ALA A 126 -5.48 4.16 16.55
C ALA A 126 -4.54 2.95 16.64
N ALA A 127 -3.90 2.57 15.52
CA ALA A 127 -2.91 1.49 15.50
C ALA A 127 -1.68 1.82 16.35
N HIS A 128 -1.22 3.07 16.32
CA HIS A 128 -0.12 3.54 17.17
C HIS A 128 -0.50 3.48 18.66
N PHE A 129 -1.67 3.99 19.06
CA PHE A 129 -2.10 3.98 20.46
C PHE A 129 -2.43 2.58 20.99
N ALA A 130 -2.74 1.63 20.10
CA ALA A 130 -2.87 0.22 20.43
C ALA A 130 -1.54 -0.54 20.47
N ASP A 131 -0.40 0.14 20.24
CA ASP A 131 0.95 -0.43 20.19
C ASP A 131 1.14 -1.55 19.15
N ILE A 132 0.49 -1.43 18.00
CA ILE A 132 0.72 -2.35 16.88
C ILE A 132 2.15 -2.17 16.33
N ASP A 133 2.89 -3.27 16.15
CA ASP A 133 4.30 -3.23 15.75
C ASP A 133 4.49 -3.01 14.24
N ARG A 134 3.54 -3.47 13.44
CA ARG A 134 3.67 -3.49 11.98
C ARG A 134 2.34 -3.16 11.30
N LEU A 135 2.40 -2.30 10.29
CA LEU A 135 1.30 -1.94 9.42
C LEU A 135 1.63 -2.33 7.99
N VAL A 136 0.75 -3.14 7.39
CA VAL A 136 0.85 -3.56 5.99
C VAL A 136 -0.43 -3.13 5.28
N TYR A 137 -0.28 -2.52 4.10
CA TYR A 137 -1.42 -2.10 3.30
C TYR A 137 -1.23 -2.44 1.84
N ALA A 138 -2.34 -2.50 1.10
CA ALA A 138 -2.29 -2.79 -0.32
C ALA A 138 -3.27 -1.93 -1.14
N THR A 139 -2.81 -1.43 -2.29
CA THR A 139 -3.68 -0.77 -3.27
C THR A 139 -4.31 -1.77 -4.24
N SER A 140 -3.66 -2.92 -4.44
CA SER A 140 -4.19 -4.10 -5.13
C SER A 140 -3.50 -5.36 -4.55
N ALA A 141 -3.99 -6.56 -4.89
CA ALA A 141 -3.38 -7.81 -4.44
C ALA A 141 -1.89 -7.93 -4.82
N ASP A 142 -1.48 -7.29 -5.92
CA ASP A 142 -0.10 -7.30 -6.43
C ASP A 142 0.73 -6.09 -5.98
N ALA A 143 0.15 -5.18 -5.20
CA ALA A 143 0.76 -3.93 -4.77
C ALA A 143 0.63 -3.76 -3.25
N ILE A 144 1.41 -4.58 -2.54
CA ILE A 144 1.52 -4.58 -1.07
C ILE A 144 2.70 -3.73 -0.64
N THR A 145 2.47 -2.90 0.38
CA THR A 145 3.48 -2.08 1.04
C THR A 145 3.50 -2.42 2.52
N ASP A 146 4.68 -2.76 3.03
CA ASP A 146 4.98 -2.79 4.45
C ASP A 146 5.39 -1.38 4.90
N ALA A 147 4.59 -0.75 5.74
CA ALA A 147 4.83 0.58 6.28
C ALA A 147 5.73 0.58 7.53
N GLY A 148 6.05 -0.60 8.08
CA GLY A 148 6.68 -0.74 9.38
C GLY A 148 5.74 -0.30 10.50
N ARG A 149 6.29 0.29 11.58
CA ARG A 149 5.51 0.72 12.73
C ARG A 149 4.55 1.87 12.38
N PRO A 150 3.28 1.86 12.84
CA PRO A 150 2.35 2.98 12.68
C PRO A 150 2.91 4.30 13.22
N GLN A 151 2.78 5.36 12.43
CA GLN A 151 3.31 6.69 12.76
C GLN A 151 2.18 7.67 13.02
N LEU A 152 2.21 8.38 14.14
CA LEU A 152 1.27 9.48 14.41
C LEU A 152 1.48 10.70 13.49
N GLY A 153 2.65 10.81 12.86
CA GLY A 153 3.14 12.10 12.35
C GLY A 153 3.44 13.07 13.51
N GLY A 154 3.96 14.25 13.21
CA GLY A 154 4.06 15.30 14.21
C GLY A 154 2.66 15.75 14.62
N CYS A 155 2.29 15.49 15.88
CA CYS A 155 1.10 16.05 16.52
C CYS A 155 1.33 17.52 16.88
#